data_AF-A0A1E8VVE3-F1
#
_entry.id   AF-A0A1E8VVE3-F1
#
_cell.length_a   1.000
_cell.length_b   1.000
_cell.length_c   1.000
_cell.angle_alpha   90.00
_cell.angle_beta   90.00
_cell.angle_gamma   90.00
#
_symmetry.space_group_name_H-M   'P 1'
#
loop_
_entity.id
_entity.type
_entity.pdbx_description
1 polymer ?
#
loop_
_entity_poly.entity_id
_entity_poly.type
_entity_poly.pdbx_seq_one_letter_code
_entity_poly.pdbx_strand_id
1 'polypeptide(L)'
;MGMILDADSLSDFIESMAYVSSITSHNAAKVRELVDLTHEMEATRQELEDQRAEASQRQKDARDALDQAVTARKELQRQVEEQQAREAAEARAAIEEASAAAARQQTFTNASGAATTIEVPRDEPAPGPDAQGNGDAQKPKVPGGSDAADVSWPADKAAFVDQWTARIDAFLAGSPLAGHGRTFAEAAWDNGVDPRISPAISNTESTKGRYCFRPHNAWGWGSSSWPDWDTAIRAHVRGIARGYGGYLTLDFARKYCPPTYQSWYATTLWSMQQI
;
A
#
# COMPACT_ATOMS: atom_id res chain seq x y z
N MET A 1 -72.91 53.43 -6.12
CA MET A 1 -74.27 52.99 -5.76
C MET A 1 -75.28 53.84 -6.53
N GLY A 2 -75.34 53.67 -7.85
CA GLY A 2 -76.10 54.54 -8.75
C GLY A 2 -76.33 53.92 -10.13
N MET A 3 -76.47 52.58 -10.18
CA MET A 3 -76.66 51.81 -11.41
C MET A 3 -77.60 50.61 -11.13
N ILE A 4 -78.68 50.85 -10.39
CA ILE A 4 -79.68 49.81 -10.02
C ILE A 4 -81.13 50.29 -10.32
N LEU A 5 -81.33 51.51 -10.82
CA LEU A 5 -82.67 52.10 -10.96
C LEU A 5 -83.02 52.50 -12.40
N ASP A 6 -82.57 51.76 -13.42
CA ASP A 6 -82.99 52.01 -14.81
C ASP A 6 -83.06 50.70 -15.63
N ALA A 7 -83.90 49.76 -15.21
CA ALA A 7 -84.19 48.53 -15.96
C ALA A 7 -85.71 48.35 -16.10
N ASP A 8 -86.20 48.41 -17.34
CA ASP A 8 -87.63 48.52 -17.68
C ASP A 8 -88.46 47.22 -17.59
N SER A 9 -87.93 46.11 -17.05
CA SER A 9 -88.72 44.90 -16.80
C SER A 9 -88.22 44.01 -15.66
N LEU A 10 -89.14 43.38 -14.91
CA LEU A 10 -88.84 42.41 -13.85
C LEU A 10 -88.01 41.20 -14.37
N SER A 11 -88.12 40.88 -15.66
CA SER A 11 -87.39 39.79 -16.30
C SER A 11 -85.90 40.11 -16.46
N ASP A 12 -85.56 41.32 -16.92
CA ASP A 12 -84.16 41.78 -17.04
C ASP A 12 -83.48 41.93 -15.67
N PHE A 13 -84.26 42.27 -14.64
CA PHE A 13 -83.78 42.28 -13.26
C PHE A 13 -83.42 40.87 -12.76
N ILE A 14 -84.24 39.85 -13.06
CA ILE A 14 -83.96 38.46 -12.67
C ILE A 14 -82.75 37.91 -13.44
N GLU A 15 -82.64 38.21 -14.73
CA GLU A 15 -81.52 37.74 -15.57
C GLU A 15 -80.20 38.44 -15.21
N SER A 16 -80.21 39.75 -14.96
CA SER A 16 -79.04 40.48 -14.46
C SER A 16 -78.64 40.02 -13.05
N MET A 17 -79.59 39.71 -12.16
CA MET A 17 -79.30 39.16 -10.84
C MET A 17 -78.67 37.76 -10.93
N ALA A 18 -79.14 36.90 -11.83
CA ALA A 18 -78.56 35.58 -12.09
C ALA A 18 -77.14 35.67 -12.70
N TYR A 19 -76.92 36.61 -13.62
CA TYR A 19 -75.62 36.86 -14.23
C TYR A 19 -74.60 37.42 -13.23
N VAL A 20 -75.00 38.41 -12.42
CA VAL A 20 -74.15 38.97 -11.35
C VAL A 20 -73.85 37.90 -10.30
N SER A 21 -74.81 37.03 -9.98
CA SER A 21 -74.57 35.90 -9.07
C SER A 21 -73.55 34.91 -9.66
N SER A 22 -73.67 34.55 -10.94
CA SER A 22 -72.73 33.66 -11.65
C SER A 22 -71.30 34.21 -11.69
N ILE A 23 -71.14 35.49 -12.08
CA ILE A 23 -69.83 36.15 -12.08
C ILE A 23 -69.26 36.24 -10.67
N THR A 24 -70.09 36.55 -9.68
CA THR A 24 -69.65 36.64 -8.28
C THR A 24 -69.20 35.27 -7.76
N SER A 25 -69.91 34.19 -8.11
CA SER A 25 -69.51 32.81 -7.79
C SER A 25 -68.23 32.38 -8.50
N HIS A 26 -68.07 32.73 -9.79
CA HIS A 26 -66.86 32.45 -10.55
C HIS A 26 -65.65 33.22 -10.01
N ASN A 27 -65.81 34.51 -9.75
CA ASN A 27 -64.77 35.35 -9.16
C ASN A 27 -64.41 34.87 -7.75
N ALA A 28 -65.40 34.47 -6.94
CA ALA A 28 -65.15 33.89 -5.62
C ALA A 28 -64.39 32.55 -5.71
N ALA A 29 -64.65 31.72 -6.72
CA ALA A 29 -63.90 30.47 -6.95
C ALA A 29 -62.45 30.75 -7.37
N LYS A 30 -62.23 31.73 -8.26
CA LYS A 30 -60.88 32.14 -8.67
C LYS A 30 -60.08 32.81 -7.56
N VAL A 31 -60.74 33.55 -6.67
CA VAL A 31 -60.09 34.09 -5.46
C VAL A 31 -59.65 32.96 -4.53
N ARG A 32 -60.46 31.90 -4.35
CA ARG A 32 -60.05 30.72 -3.56
C ARG A 32 -58.85 30.00 -4.18
N GLU A 33 -58.88 29.75 -5.49
CA GLU A 33 -57.76 29.11 -6.20
C GLU A 33 -56.45 29.93 -6.07
N LEU A 34 -56.53 31.25 -6.17
CA LEU A 34 -55.36 32.13 -5.96
C LEU A 34 -54.85 32.09 -4.51
N VAL A 35 -55.75 32.01 -3.53
CA VAL A 35 -55.39 31.87 -2.11
C VAL A 35 -54.70 30.52 -1.87
N ASP A 36 -55.22 29.43 -2.45
CA ASP A 36 -54.63 28.10 -2.34
C ASP A 36 -53.23 28.05 -2.98
N LEU A 37 -53.07 28.58 -4.19
CA LEU A 37 -51.77 28.71 -4.85
C LEU A 37 -50.78 29.59 -4.06
N THR A 38 -51.28 30.63 -3.39
CA THR A 38 -50.44 31.47 -2.51
C THR A 38 -49.92 30.68 -1.33
N HIS A 39 -50.77 29.88 -0.68
CA HIS A 39 -50.37 28.99 0.41
C HIS A 39 -49.39 27.90 -0.04
N GLU A 40 -49.60 27.28 -1.20
CA GLU A 40 -48.66 26.29 -1.75
C GLU A 40 -47.30 26.90 -2.09
N MET A 41 -47.29 28.11 -2.66
CA MET A 41 -46.07 28.87 -2.94
C MET A 41 -45.30 29.23 -1.67
N GLU A 42 -46.01 29.62 -0.60
CA GLU A 42 -45.41 29.90 0.71
C GLU A 42 -44.80 28.64 1.33
N ALA A 43 -45.53 27.52 1.32
CA ALA A 43 -45.04 26.24 1.81
C ALA A 43 -43.80 25.77 1.04
N THR A 44 -43.84 25.85 -0.29
CA THR A 44 -42.71 25.46 -1.17
C THR A 44 -41.49 26.36 -0.94
N ARG A 45 -41.70 27.67 -0.72
CA ARG A 45 -40.61 28.59 -0.40
C ARG A 45 -39.94 28.23 0.91
N GLN A 46 -40.72 27.95 1.96
CA GLN A 46 -40.18 27.54 3.25
C GLN A 46 -39.37 26.24 3.14
N GLU A 47 -39.90 25.23 2.46
CA GLU A 47 -39.21 23.96 2.25
C GLU A 47 -37.88 24.15 1.49
N LEU A 48 -37.86 25.00 0.46
CA LEU A 48 -36.65 25.30 -0.29
C LEU A 48 -35.58 25.99 0.59
N GLU A 49 -36.00 26.88 1.49
CA GLU A 49 -35.09 27.55 2.44
C GLU A 49 -34.49 26.54 3.43
N ASP A 50 -35.30 25.64 3.96
CA ASP A 50 -34.86 24.58 4.87
C ASP A 50 -33.88 23.61 4.18
N GLN A 51 -34.21 23.17 2.95
CA GLN A 51 -33.34 22.32 2.13
C GLN A 51 -32.01 23.03 1.80
N ARG A 52 -32.03 24.34 1.52
CA ARG A 52 -30.81 25.13 1.28
C ARG A 52 -29.96 25.23 2.54
N ALA A 53 -30.56 25.44 3.69
CA ALA A 53 -29.86 25.50 4.97
C ALA A 53 -29.20 24.14 5.29
N GLU A 54 -29.94 23.05 5.12
CA GLU A 54 -29.43 21.70 5.33
C GLU A 54 -28.30 21.36 4.34
N ALA A 55 -28.47 21.66 3.05
CA ALA A 55 -27.44 21.43 2.04
C ALA A 55 -26.16 22.24 2.34
N SER A 56 -26.29 23.48 2.81
CA SER A 56 -25.16 24.30 3.24
C SER A 56 -24.45 23.70 4.46
N GLN A 57 -25.21 23.18 5.43
CA GLN A 57 -24.63 22.52 6.59
C GLN A 57 -23.90 21.23 6.21
N ARG A 58 -24.53 20.35 5.41
CA ARG A 58 -23.92 19.13 4.90
C ARG A 58 -22.65 19.43 4.09
N GLN A 59 -22.63 20.53 3.33
CA GLN A 59 -21.43 20.97 2.61
C GLN A 59 -20.29 21.36 3.55
N LYS A 60 -20.58 22.05 4.67
CA LYS A 60 -19.57 22.37 5.68
C LYS A 60 -19.05 21.11 6.36
N ASP A 61 -19.95 20.24 6.80
CA ASP A 61 -19.58 18.99 7.46
C ASP A 61 -18.71 18.10 6.54
N ALA A 62 -19.04 18.04 5.24
CA ALA A 62 -18.26 17.31 4.26
C ALA A 62 -16.87 17.92 4.02
N ARG A 63 -16.75 19.25 4.04
CA ARG A 63 -15.45 19.94 3.93
C ARG A 63 -14.59 19.67 5.16
N ASP A 64 -15.17 19.79 6.35
CA ASP A 64 -14.48 19.53 7.61
C ASP A 64 -13.99 18.07 7.68
N ALA A 65 -14.82 17.12 7.26
CA ALA A 65 -14.45 15.71 7.17
C ALA A 65 -13.30 15.46 6.17
N LEU A 66 -13.31 16.13 5.01
CA LEU A 66 -12.22 16.04 4.03
C LEU A 66 -10.91 16.60 4.60
N ASP A 67 -10.95 17.75 5.26
CA ASP A 67 -9.77 18.39 5.85
C ASP A 67 -9.18 17.53 6.97
N GLN A 68 -10.03 16.89 7.79
CA GLN A 68 -9.60 15.90 8.78
C GLN A 68 -8.92 14.70 8.12
N ALA A 69 -9.51 14.14 7.06
CA ALA A 69 -8.95 12.99 6.35
C ALA A 69 -7.59 13.34 5.69
N VAL A 70 -7.47 14.52 5.09
CA VAL A 70 -6.21 15.02 4.51
C VAL A 70 -5.15 15.21 5.59
N THR A 71 -5.52 15.77 6.75
CA THR A 71 -4.61 15.96 7.88
C THR A 71 -4.13 14.62 8.44
N ALA A 72 -5.04 13.67 8.65
CA ALA A 72 -4.71 12.33 9.11
C ALA A 72 -3.76 11.61 8.13
N ARG A 73 -4.00 11.72 6.83
CA ARG A 73 -3.12 11.15 5.80
C ARG A 73 -1.72 11.78 5.84
N LYS A 74 -1.63 13.10 5.97
CA LYS A 74 -0.33 13.81 6.05
C LYS A 74 0.46 13.39 7.30
N GLU A 75 -0.22 13.25 8.43
CA GLU A 75 0.41 12.80 9.67
C GLU A 75 0.91 11.36 9.56
N LEU A 76 0.08 10.46 9.02
CA LEU A 76 0.47 9.08 8.77
C LEU A 76 1.67 9.00 7.80
N GLN A 77 1.65 9.81 6.74
CA GLN A 77 2.76 9.90 5.79
C GLN A 77 4.06 10.33 6.49
N ARG A 78 4.00 11.36 7.34
CA ARG A 78 5.16 11.80 8.12
C ARG A 78 5.68 10.70 9.04
N GLN A 79 4.80 9.97 9.73
CA GLN A 79 5.20 8.87 10.59
C GLN A 79 5.88 7.74 9.82
N VAL A 80 5.36 7.38 8.64
CA VAL A 80 5.99 6.39 7.76
C VAL A 80 7.36 6.87 7.28
N GLU A 81 7.50 8.13 6.87
CA GLU A 81 8.77 8.71 6.45
C GLU A 81 9.80 8.75 7.59
N GLU A 82 9.38 9.12 8.80
CA GLU A 82 10.23 9.10 10.00
C GLU A 82 10.67 7.68 10.38
N GLN A 83 9.77 6.70 10.31
CA GLN A 83 10.10 5.29 10.53
C GLN A 83 11.10 4.79 9.48
N GLN A 84 10.84 5.06 8.19
CA GLN A 84 11.76 4.70 7.09
C GLN A 84 13.14 5.34 7.28
N ALA A 85 13.19 6.60 7.70
CA ALA A 85 14.46 7.29 7.97
C ALA A 85 15.23 6.68 9.15
N ARG A 86 14.53 6.26 10.22
CA ARG A 86 15.14 5.57 11.36
C ARG A 86 15.67 4.20 10.97
N GLU A 87 14.88 3.39 10.27
CA GLU A 87 15.29 2.07 9.78
C GLU A 87 16.50 2.18 8.83
N ALA A 88 16.49 3.16 7.94
CA ALA A 88 17.62 3.46 7.05
C ALA A 88 18.89 3.85 7.81
N ALA A 89 18.77 4.69 8.85
CA ALA A 89 19.91 5.08 9.68
C ALA A 89 20.47 3.88 10.46
N GLU A 90 19.61 3.03 11.03
CA GLU A 90 20.05 1.79 11.69
C GLU A 90 20.74 0.84 10.70
N ALA A 91 20.18 0.65 9.50
CA ALA A 91 20.77 -0.20 8.46
C ALA A 91 22.17 0.29 8.05
N ARG A 92 22.35 1.60 7.84
CA ARG A 92 23.65 2.21 7.56
C ARG A 92 24.65 1.97 8.70
N ALA A 93 24.24 2.21 9.94
CA ALA A 93 25.11 1.97 11.10
C ALA A 93 25.51 0.48 11.23
N ALA A 94 24.61 -0.45 10.91
CA ALA A 94 24.92 -1.87 10.89
C ALA A 94 25.91 -2.25 9.78
N ILE A 95 25.80 -1.63 8.60
CA ILE A 95 26.75 -1.81 7.49
C ILE A 95 28.13 -1.24 7.86
N GLU A 96 28.18 -0.07 8.50
CA GLU A 96 29.43 0.53 9.00
C GLU A 96 30.10 -0.35 10.05
N GLU A 97 29.35 -0.88 11.03
CA GLU A 97 29.91 -1.81 12.02
C GLU A 97 30.35 -3.13 11.37
N ALA A 98 29.62 -3.65 10.39
CA ALA A 98 30.05 -4.82 9.64
C ALA A 98 31.36 -4.57 8.86
N SER A 99 31.54 -3.38 8.29
CA SER A 99 32.78 -2.96 7.64
C SER A 99 33.94 -2.85 8.64
N ALA A 100 33.70 -2.25 9.81
CA ALA A 100 34.69 -2.20 10.89
C ALA A 100 35.04 -3.61 11.41
N ALA A 101 34.05 -4.49 11.52
CA ALA A 101 34.25 -5.89 11.89
C ALA A 101 35.09 -6.61 10.84
N ALA A 102 34.79 -6.46 9.54
CA ALA A 102 35.57 -7.04 8.44
C ALA A 102 37.05 -6.61 8.47
N ALA A 103 37.32 -5.35 8.84
CA ALA A 103 38.69 -4.84 9.00
C ALA A 103 39.42 -5.45 10.20
N ARG A 104 38.71 -5.79 11.29
CA ARG A 104 39.27 -6.43 12.49
C ARG A 104 39.44 -7.94 12.31
N GLN A 105 38.43 -8.60 11.75
CA GLN A 105 38.33 -10.03 11.54
C GLN A 105 37.53 -10.30 10.27
N GLN A 106 38.12 -11.03 9.32
CA GLN A 106 37.51 -11.25 8.00
C GLN A 106 36.25 -12.13 8.03
N THR A 107 35.97 -12.83 9.12
CA THR A 107 34.91 -13.82 9.23
C THR A 107 34.06 -13.64 10.49
N PHE A 108 32.81 -14.09 10.42
CA PHE A 108 31.89 -14.19 11.55
C PHE A 108 31.29 -15.60 11.64
N THR A 109 30.70 -15.94 12.78
CA THR A 109 29.98 -17.23 12.94
C THR A 109 28.52 -17.05 12.52
N ASN A 110 28.07 -17.77 11.48
CA ASN A 110 26.70 -17.69 11.00
C ASN A 110 25.71 -18.54 11.82
N ALA A 111 24.42 -18.56 11.47
CA ALA A 111 23.40 -19.29 12.23
C ALA A 111 23.59 -20.82 12.19
N SER A 112 24.24 -21.35 11.14
CA SER A 112 24.63 -22.76 11.07
C SER A 112 25.83 -23.12 11.98
N GLY A 113 26.48 -22.12 12.58
CA GLY A 113 27.68 -22.29 13.40
C GLY A 113 28.99 -22.34 12.59
N ALA A 114 28.94 -22.08 11.29
CA ALA A 114 30.11 -22.06 10.41
C ALA A 114 30.74 -20.66 10.33
N ALA A 115 32.03 -20.60 9.99
CA ALA A 115 32.71 -19.35 9.71
C ALA A 115 32.38 -18.87 8.29
N THR A 116 31.92 -17.63 8.16
CA THR A 116 31.55 -16.99 6.89
C THR A 116 32.32 -15.70 6.72
N THR A 117 32.83 -15.43 5.52
CA THR A 117 33.47 -14.15 5.20
C THR A 117 32.46 -13.00 5.30
N ILE A 118 32.86 -11.91 5.96
CA ILE A 118 32.04 -10.72 6.04
C ILE A 118 32.09 -10.01 4.68
N GLU A 119 30.97 -10.03 3.97
CA GLU A 119 30.80 -9.25 2.75
C GLU A 119 29.99 -8.00 3.06
N VAL A 120 30.41 -6.86 2.51
CA VAL A 120 29.75 -5.57 2.74
C VAL A 120 29.20 -5.06 1.41
N PRO A 121 27.91 -4.67 1.36
CA PRO A 121 27.32 -4.04 0.18
C PRO A 121 28.16 -2.84 -0.26
N ARG A 122 28.39 -2.69 -1.56
CA ARG A 122 28.99 -1.46 -2.11
C ARG A 122 27.85 -0.49 -2.41
N ASP A 123 28.01 0.77 -2.02
CA ASP A 123 27.13 1.83 -2.52
C ASP A 123 27.33 1.94 -4.03
N GLU A 124 26.33 1.57 -4.82
CA GLU A 124 26.25 2.12 -6.18
C GLU A 124 25.88 3.60 -6.04
N PRO A 125 26.68 4.54 -6.61
CA PRO A 125 26.27 5.93 -6.67
C PRO A 125 24.92 6.01 -7.39
N ALA A 126 24.02 6.85 -6.89
CA ALA A 126 22.77 7.18 -7.57
C ALA A 126 23.08 7.53 -9.05
N PRO A 127 22.30 7.05 -10.04
CA PRO A 127 22.49 7.49 -11.41
C PRO A 127 22.42 9.02 -11.44
N GLY A 128 23.39 9.63 -12.11
CA GLY A 128 23.46 11.07 -12.32
C GLY A 128 22.19 11.62 -13.01
N PRO A 129 22.00 12.94 -13.02
CA PRO A 129 20.77 13.61 -13.45
C PRO A 129 20.50 13.53 -14.98
N ASP A 130 21.17 12.65 -15.69
CA ASP A 130 21.20 12.53 -17.14
C ASP A 130 20.53 11.24 -17.62
N ALA A 131 19.26 11.08 -17.25
CA ALA A 131 18.32 10.24 -17.99
C ALA A 131 16.96 10.96 -18.08
N GLN A 132 16.79 11.79 -19.11
CA GLN A 132 15.48 12.27 -19.56
C GLN A 132 14.57 11.05 -19.82
N GLY A 133 13.47 10.92 -19.05
CA GLY A 133 12.44 9.93 -19.32
C GLY A 133 11.32 9.90 -18.28
N ASN A 134 10.35 10.81 -18.43
CA ASN A 134 8.99 10.78 -17.90
C ASN A 134 8.75 10.44 -16.41
N GLY A 135 8.63 11.49 -15.60
CA GLY A 135 7.37 11.80 -14.89
C GLY A 135 6.78 10.75 -13.96
N ASP A 136 7.53 10.32 -12.94
CA ASP A 136 7.00 9.97 -11.63
C ASP A 136 8.02 10.40 -10.57
N ALA A 137 7.56 10.96 -9.45
CA ALA A 137 8.43 11.48 -8.41
C ALA A 137 9.23 10.33 -7.77
N GLN A 138 10.47 10.16 -8.25
CA GLN A 138 11.41 9.16 -7.77
C GLN A 138 11.73 9.43 -6.30
N LYS A 139 11.23 8.57 -5.40
CA LYS A 139 11.65 8.54 -3.99
C LYS A 139 13.19 8.42 -3.94
N PRO A 140 13.86 9.13 -3.01
CA PRO A 140 15.30 8.98 -2.83
C PRO A 140 15.64 7.52 -2.47
N LYS A 141 16.50 6.89 -3.29
CA LYS A 141 17.03 5.53 -3.09
C LYS A 141 17.77 5.47 -1.75
N VAL A 142 17.27 4.70 -0.80
CA VAL A 142 17.93 4.46 0.47
C VAL A 142 19.10 3.48 0.23
N PRO A 143 20.35 3.86 0.51
CA PRO A 143 21.48 2.94 0.51
C PRO A 143 21.28 1.90 1.62
N GLY A 144 21.28 0.64 1.23
CA GLY A 144 21.28 -0.49 2.16
C GLY A 144 19.90 -1.07 2.55
N GLY A 145 18.80 -0.53 2.05
CA GLY A 145 17.51 -1.23 2.10
C GLY A 145 17.36 -2.11 0.87
N SER A 146 17.19 -3.43 1.02
CA SER A 146 16.50 -4.19 -0.03
C SER A 146 15.03 -3.77 0.02
N ASP A 147 14.73 -2.59 -0.53
CA ASP A 147 13.37 -2.08 -0.50
C ASP A 147 12.47 -3.13 -1.16
N ALA A 148 11.34 -3.41 -0.52
CA ALA A 148 10.23 -4.12 -1.16
C ALA A 148 9.84 -3.49 -2.52
N ALA A 149 10.25 -2.23 -2.76
CA ALA A 149 10.10 -1.50 -4.01
C ALA A 149 10.96 -2.00 -5.18
N ASP A 150 12.04 -2.77 -4.95
CA ASP A 150 12.87 -3.34 -6.03
C ASP A 150 12.28 -4.63 -6.62
N VAL A 151 11.37 -5.29 -5.88
CA VAL A 151 10.69 -6.49 -6.36
C VAL A 151 9.37 -6.08 -6.97
N SER A 152 9.34 -6.00 -8.30
CA SER A 152 8.07 -5.84 -9.02
C SER A 152 7.23 -7.11 -8.84
N TRP A 153 6.02 -6.93 -8.32
CA TRP A 153 5.01 -7.97 -8.18
C TRP A 153 3.99 -7.80 -9.32
N PRO A 154 4.26 -8.31 -10.53
CA PRO A 154 3.31 -8.24 -11.63
C PRO A 154 2.03 -9.00 -11.27
N ALA A 155 0.91 -8.69 -11.92
CA ALA A 155 -0.33 -9.44 -11.67
C ALA A 155 -0.25 -10.92 -12.10
N ASP A 156 0.69 -11.25 -13.00
CA ASP A 156 0.90 -12.60 -13.52
C ASP A 156 2.04 -13.33 -12.79
N LYS A 157 1.68 -14.45 -12.14
CA LYS A 157 2.61 -15.35 -11.48
C LYS A 157 3.67 -15.89 -12.44
N ALA A 158 3.29 -16.25 -13.67
CA ALA A 158 4.22 -16.88 -14.61
C ALA A 158 5.36 -15.92 -14.97
N ALA A 159 5.03 -14.67 -15.31
CA ALA A 159 6.02 -13.62 -15.57
C ALA A 159 6.97 -13.39 -14.37
N PHE A 160 6.44 -13.32 -13.15
CA PHE A 160 7.26 -13.21 -11.94
C PHE A 160 8.21 -14.41 -11.79
N VAL A 161 7.67 -15.62 -11.90
CA VAL A 161 8.45 -16.85 -11.72
C VAL A 161 9.56 -16.93 -12.77
N ASP A 162 9.28 -16.64 -14.04
CA ASP A 162 10.28 -16.72 -15.10
C ASP A 162 11.40 -15.68 -14.93
N GLN A 163 11.05 -14.44 -14.56
CA GLN A 163 12.04 -13.40 -14.29
C GLN A 163 12.99 -13.80 -13.14
N TRP A 164 12.43 -14.26 -12.02
CA TRP A 164 13.22 -14.58 -10.83
C TRP A 164 13.94 -15.91 -10.95
N THR A 165 13.40 -16.88 -11.69
CA THR A 165 14.08 -18.14 -11.99
C THR A 165 15.44 -17.86 -12.60
N ALA A 166 15.50 -17.05 -13.67
CA ALA A 166 16.75 -16.78 -14.39
C ALA A 166 17.80 -16.10 -13.50
N ARG A 167 17.39 -15.10 -12.70
CA ARG A 167 18.27 -14.37 -11.78
C ARG A 167 18.82 -15.27 -10.68
N ILE A 168 17.95 -16.06 -10.06
CA ILE A 168 18.32 -16.96 -8.97
C ILE A 168 19.19 -18.11 -9.50
N ASP A 169 18.89 -18.70 -10.66
CA ASP A 169 19.72 -19.74 -11.24
C ASP A 169 21.13 -19.23 -11.59
N ALA A 170 21.24 -18.01 -12.13
CA ALA A 170 22.52 -17.37 -12.37
C ALA A 170 23.33 -17.23 -11.06
N PHE A 171 22.68 -16.76 -9.99
CA PHE A 171 23.30 -16.67 -8.68
C PHE A 171 23.69 -18.05 -8.10
N LEU A 172 22.88 -19.09 -8.30
CA LEU A 172 23.11 -20.42 -7.74
C LEU A 172 24.04 -21.31 -8.58
N ALA A 173 24.47 -20.85 -9.76
CA ALA A 173 25.30 -21.61 -10.68
C ALA A 173 26.55 -22.21 -9.99
N GLY A 174 26.82 -23.50 -10.26
CA GLY A 174 27.98 -24.22 -9.72
C GLY A 174 27.87 -24.61 -8.23
N SER A 175 26.71 -24.42 -7.61
CA SER A 175 26.42 -24.86 -6.23
C SER A 175 25.51 -26.10 -6.18
N PRO A 176 25.40 -26.78 -5.03
CA PRO A 176 24.40 -27.83 -4.84
C PRO A 176 22.95 -27.40 -5.05
N LEU A 177 22.65 -26.10 -4.95
CA LEU A 177 21.32 -25.53 -5.21
C LEU A 177 21.12 -25.09 -6.69
N ALA A 178 22.08 -25.32 -7.58
CA ALA A 178 21.95 -24.94 -8.99
C ALA A 178 20.73 -25.62 -9.65
N GLY A 179 19.96 -24.84 -10.41
CA GLY A 179 18.75 -25.32 -11.11
C GLY A 179 17.46 -25.27 -10.27
N HIS A 180 17.54 -24.86 -9.00
CA HIS A 180 16.36 -24.69 -8.14
C HIS A 180 15.79 -23.27 -8.15
N GLY A 181 16.21 -22.39 -9.06
CA GLY A 181 15.74 -21.00 -9.14
C GLY A 181 14.23 -20.88 -9.27
N ARG A 182 13.60 -21.75 -10.07
CA ARG A 182 12.14 -21.80 -10.20
C ARG A 182 11.45 -22.15 -8.88
N THR A 183 11.98 -23.11 -8.12
CA THR A 183 11.40 -23.49 -6.82
C THR A 183 11.46 -22.33 -5.82
N PHE A 184 12.55 -21.58 -5.79
CA PHE A 184 12.64 -20.37 -4.97
C PHE A 184 11.62 -19.31 -5.41
N ALA A 185 11.53 -19.03 -6.71
CA ALA A 185 10.62 -18.02 -7.24
C ALA A 185 9.14 -18.37 -6.99
N GLU A 186 8.74 -19.62 -7.21
CA GLU A 186 7.39 -20.09 -6.90
C GLU A 186 7.08 -19.99 -5.41
N ALA A 187 8.00 -20.45 -4.55
CA ALA A 187 7.80 -20.39 -3.11
C ALA A 187 7.70 -18.95 -2.61
N ALA A 188 8.53 -18.05 -3.16
CA ALA A 188 8.51 -16.63 -2.85
C ALA A 188 7.16 -16.01 -3.24
N TRP A 189 6.67 -16.32 -4.44
CA TRP A 189 5.36 -15.87 -4.90
C TRP A 189 4.23 -16.36 -3.99
N ASP A 190 4.20 -17.66 -3.71
CA ASP A 190 3.13 -18.29 -2.94
C ASP A 190 3.05 -17.81 -1.48
N ASN A 191 4.12 -17.18 -0.97
CA ASN A 191 4.20 -16.72 0.42
C ASN A 191 4.39 -15.21 0.56
N GLY A 192 4.45 -14.44 -0.53
CA GLY A 192 4.67 -12.99 -0.50
C GLY A 192 6.03 -12.60 0.11
N VAL A 193 7.08 -13.38 -0.19
CA VAL A 193 8.45 -13.17 0.32
C VAL A 193 9.32 -12.60 -0.79
N ASP A 194 10.24 -11.70 -0.48
CA ASP A 194 11.25 -11.23 -1.44
C ASP A 194 12.05 -12.45 -1.98
N PRO A 195 12.02 -12.69 -3.30
CA PRO A 195 12.60 -13.87 -3.93
C PRO A 195 14.12 -13.96 -3.76
N ARG A 196 14.81 -12.86 -3.41
CA ARG A 196 16.26 -12.82 -3.20
C ARG A 196 16.68 -13.33 -1.83
N ILE A 197 15.82 -13.24 -0.81
CA ILE A 197 16.22 -13.47 0.59
C ILE A 197 16.63 -14.91 0.83
N SER A 198 15.77 -15.86 0.50
CA SER A 198 16.05 -17.28 0.77
C SER A 198 17.31 -17.79 0.04
N PRO A 199 17.54 -17.51 -1.26
CA PRO A 199 18.79 -17.87 -1.89
C PRO A 199 19.99 -17.11 -1.30
N ALA A 200 19.86 -15.82 -0.95
CA ALA A 200 20.93 -15.06 -0.31
C ALA A 200 21.35 -15.63 1.05
N ILE A 201 20.39 -15.96 1.91
CA ILE A 201 20.66 -16.62 3.20
C ILE A 201 21.38 -17.96 2.98
N SER A 202 21.00 -18.73 1.95
CA SER A 202 21.70 -19.98 1.65
C SER A 202 23.20 -19.78 1.34
N ASN A 203 23.54 -18.64 0.73
CA ASN A 203 24.93 -18.25 0.49
C ASN A 203 25.65 -17.92 1.80
N THR A 204 25.06 -17.03 2.61
CA THR A 204 25.59 -16.63 3.93
C THR A 204 25.80 -17.85 4.84
N GLU A 205 24.86 -18.79 4.84
CA GLU A 205 24.82 -19.87 5.82
C GLU A 205 25.64 -21.10 5.42
N SER A 206 25.72 -21.42 4.12
CA SER A 206 26.32 -22.68 3.67
C SER A 206 27.02 -22.61 2.31
N THR A 207 27.29 -21.41 1.80
CA THR A 207 27.82 -21.23 0.44
C THR A 207 26.93 -21.93 -0.60
N LYS A 208 25.63 -21.62 -0.55
CA LYS A 208 24.59 -22.11 -1.47
C LYS A 208 24.43 -23.63 -1.40
N GLY A 209 24.47 -24.18 -0.19
CA GLY A 209 24.29 -25.61 0.09
C GLY A 209 25.57 -26.45 0.04
N ARG A 210 26.75 -25.84 -0.16
CA ARG A 210 28.04 -26.57 -0.20
C ARG A 210 28.44 -27.10 1.18
N TYR A 211 28.19 -26.33 2.23
CA TYR A 211 28.58 -26.64 3.59
C TYR A 211 27.37 -26.63 4.51
N CYS A 212 26.50 -27.63 4.36
CA CYS A 212 25.34 -27.78 5.24
C CYS A 212 25.71 -28.53 6.51
N PHE A 213 25.26 -28.03 7.67
CA PHE A 213 25.41 -28.72 8.95
C PHE A 213 24.47 -29.94 9.10
N ARG A 214 23.38 -30.00 8.33
CA ARG A 214 22.42 -31.11 8.24
C ARG A 214 21.96 -31.35 6.80
N PRO A 215 21.48 -32.56 6.45
CA PRO A 215 21.01 -32.87 5.11
C PRO A 215 19.97 -31.86 4.59
N HIS A 216 20.26 -31.31 3.41
CA HIS A 216 19.47 -30.28 2.72
C HIS A 216 19.15 -29.03 3.55
N ASN A 217 19.94 -28.71 4.58
CA ASN A 217 19.77 -27.50 5.37
C ASN A 217 20.81 -26.44 5.00
N ALA A 218 20.50 -25.68 3.95
CA ALA A 218 21.37 -24.62 3.44
C ALA A 218 21.32 -23.33 4.26
N TRP A 219 20.43 -23.20 5.25
CA TRP A 219 20.10 -21.93 5.90
C TRP A 219 20.41 -21.89 7.40
N GLY A 220 21.00 -22.92 7.99
CA GLY A 220 21.18 -22.93 9.46
C GLY A 220 19.85 -23.03 10.22
N TRP A 221 18.80 -23.59 9.59
CA TRP A 221 17.43 -23.47 10.11
C TRP A 221 17.15 -24.47 11.24
N GLY A 222 17.39 -24.03 12.48
CA GLY A 222 17.16 -24.80 13.70
C GLY A 222 17.86 -26.16 13.66
N SER A 223 17.16 -27.22 14.08
CA SER A 223 17.66 -28.60 13.99
C SER A 223 17.10 -29.36 12.78
N SER A 224 16.71 -28.65 11.72
CA SER A 224 15.95 -29.26 10.61
C SER A 224 16.84 -30.03 9.63
N SER A 225 16.26 -31.03 8.97
CA SER A 225 16.81 -31.73 7.81
C SER A 225 15.68 -32.11 6.88
N TRP A 226 15.95 -32.17 5.58
CA TRP A 226 14.94 -32.48 4.57
C TRP A 226 15.39 -33.59 3.62
N PRO A 227 14.44 -34.29 2.98
CA PRO A 227 14.75 -35.36 2.03
C PRO A 227 15.36 -34.84 0.73
N ASP A 228 15.03 -33.62 0.32
CA ASP A 228 15.46 -33.00 -0.94
C ASP A 228 15.45 -31.47 -0.85
N TRP A 229 16.10 -30.81 -1.82
CA TRP A 229 16.20 -29.35 -1.88
C TRP A 229 14.85 -28.65 -2.08
N ASP A 230 13.97 -29.17 -2.93
CA ASP A 230 12.70 -28.49 -3.23
C ASP A 230 11.79 -28.41 -2.00
N THR A 231 11.72 -29.50 -1.24
CA THR A 231 11.01 -29.56 0.04
C THR A 231 11.62 -28.59 1.04
N ALA A 232 12.96 -28.53 1.11
CA ALA A 232 13.68 -27.65 2.02
C ALA A 232 13.45 -26.17 1.69
N ILE A 233 13.55 -25.80 0.41
CA ILE A 233 13.33 -24.43 -0.09
C ILE A 233 11.92 -23.97 0.26
N ARG A 234 10.89 -24.74 -0.10
CA ARG A 234 9.49 -24.39 0.19
C ARG A 234 9.22 -24.29 1.69
N ALA A 235 9.83 -25.15 2.50
CA ALA A 235 9.71 -25.09 3.96
C ALA A 235 10.37 -23.84 4.54
N HIS A 236 11.58 -23.49 4.07
CA HIS A 236 12.32 -22.33 4.54
C HIS A 236 11.61 -21.01 4.18
N VAL A 237 11.21 -20.84 2.92
CA VAL A 237 10.50 -19.63 2.46
C VAL A 237 9.18 -19.44 3.22
N ARG A 238 8.41 -20.50 3.44
CA ARG A 238 7.21 -20.44 4.29
C ARG A 238 7.54 -20.07 5.75
N GLY A 239 8.67 -20.52 6.26
CA GLY A 239 9.17 -20.16 7.59
C GLY A 239 9.50 -18.67 7.70
N ILE A 240 10.15 -18.10 6.68
CA ILE A 240 10.42 -16.66 6.58
C ILE A 240 9.11 -15.86 6.61
N ALA A 241 8.14 -16.22 5.77
CA ALA A 241 6.86 -15.51 5.70
C ALA A 241 6.15 -15.45 7.07
N ARG A 242 6.13 -16.58 7.79
CA ARG A 242 5.45 -16.68 9.09
C ARG A 242 6.23 -16.04 10.24
N GLY A 243 7.55 -16.14 10.21
CA GLY A 243 8.39 -15.81 11.36
C GLY A 243 9.07 -14.45 11.28
N TYR A 244 9.17 -13.87 10.08
CA TYR A 244 10.11 -12.79 9.80
C TYR A 244 9.59 -11.70 8.84
N GLY A 245 8.36 -11.81 8.35
CA GLY A 245 7.71 -10.72 7.59
C GLY A 245 8.06 -10.64 6.10
N GLY A 246 8.88 -11.56 5.58
CA GLY A 246 9.10 -11.70 4.13
C GLY A 246 10.13 -10.76 3.50
N TYR A 247 10.71 -9.84 4.26
CA TYR A 247 11.73 -8.88 3.80
C TYR A 247 12.94 -8.87 4.75
N LEU A 248 14.12 -8.48 4.24
CA LEU A 248 15.33 -8.41 5.05
C LEU A 248 15.33 -7.11 5.84
N THR A 249 15.23 -7.21 7.17
CA THR A 249 15.33 -6.07 8.09
C THR A 249 16.41 -6.33 9.13
N LEU A 250 16.77 -5.31 9.91
CA LEU A 250 17.67 -5.54 11.04
C LEU A 250 17.03 -6.41 12.12
N ASP A 251 15.73 -6.30 12.35
CA ASP A 251 15.02 -7.17 13.29
C ASP A 251 14.99 -8.62 12.80
N PHE A 252 14.88 -8.84 11.49
CA PHE A 252 15.07 -10.14 10.88
C PHE A 252 16.43 -10.70 11.30
N ALA A 253 17.51 -9.94 11.06
CA ALA A 253 18.87 -10.37 11.33
C ALA A 253 19.13 -10.61 12.82
N ARG A 254 18.65 -9.71 13.71
CA ARG A 254 18.74 -9.84 15.17
C ARG A 254 18.09 -11.14 15.66
N LYS A 255 16.99 -11.55 15.05
CA LYS A 255 16.29 -12.80 15.37
C LYS A 255 16.98 -14.02 14.77
N TYR A 256 17.52 -13.91 13.55
CA TYR A 256 18.10 -15.02 12.80
C TYR A 256 19.51 -15.39 13.29
N CYS A 257 20.37 -14.39 13.51
CA CYS A 257 21.77 -14.57 13.91
C CYS A 257 22.17 -13.56 15.01
N PRO A 258 21.61 -13.67 16.24
CA PRO A 258 21.70 -12.61 17.26
C PRO A 258 23.11 -12.13 17.64
N PRO A 259 24.14 -13.00 17.80
CA PRO A 259 25.46 -12.55 18.25
C PRO A 259 26.24 -11.71 17.22
N THR A 260 25.93 -11.89 15.93
CA THR A 260 26.70 -11.34 14.81
C THR A 260 25.78 -10.76 13.74
N TYR A 261 24.63 -10.23 14.16
CA TYR A 261 23.53 -9.87 13.28
C TYR A 261 23.90 -8.79 12.27
N GLN A 262 24.78 -7.84 12.63
CA GLN A 262 25.22 -6.79 11.70
C GLN A 262 26.03 -7.37 10.54
N SER A 263 27.03 -8.20 10.83
CA SER A 263 27.83 -8.88 9.81
C SER A 263 26.99 -9.82 8.96
N TRP A 264 26.06 -10.55 9.59
CA TRP A 264 25.11 -11.42 8.90
C TRP A 264 24.17 -10.64 7.97
N TYR A 265 23.63 -9.51 8.46
CA TYR A 265 22.76 -8.62 7.70
C TYR A 265 23.48 -8.07 6.48
N ALA A 266 24.67 -7.49 6.66
CA ALA A 266 25.47 -6.93 5.59
C ALA A 266 25.83 -7.99 4.52
N THR A 267 26.27 -9.18 4.96
CA THR A 267 26.64 -10.28 4.04
C THR A 267 25.45 -10.81 3.25
N THR A 268 24.29 -10.92 3.90
CA THR A 268 23.05 -11.37 3.25
C THR A 268 22.53 -10.31 2.28
N LEU A 269 22.55 -9.04 2.68
CA LEU A 269 22.18 -7.92 1.82
C LEU A 269 23.11 -7.82 0.60
N TRP A 270 24.42 -7.98 0.78
CA TRP A 270 25.38 -8.06 -0.31
C TRP A 270 25.04 -9.20 -1.28
N SER A 271 24.70 -10.37 -0.73
CA SER A 271 24.29 -11.54 -1.53
C SER A 271 23.00 -11.27 -2.32
N MET A 272 22.04 -10.55 -1.73
CA MET A 272 20.80 -10.14 -2.43
C MET A 272 21.09 -9.19 -3.60
N GLN A 273 22.10 -8.33 -3.50
CA GLN A 273 22.52 -7.44 -4.60
C GLN A 273 23.18 -8.19 -5.76
N GLN A 274 23.61 -9.44 -5.55
CA GLN A 274 24.18 -10.29 -6.60
C GLN A 274 23.10 -11.09 -7.37
N ILE A 275 21.83 -10.96 -7.00
CA ILE A 275 20.67 -11.63 -7.62
C ILE A 275 19.88 -10.62 -8.43
#